data_AF-A0A8D2DNM9-F1
#
_entry.id   AF-A0A8D2DNM9-F1
#
_cell.length_a   1.000
_cell.length_b   1.000
_cell.length_c   1.000
_cell.angle_alpha   90.00
_cell.angle_beta   90.00
_cell.angle_gamma   90.00
#
_symmetry.space_group_name_H-M   'P 1'
#
loop_
_entity.id
_entity.type
_entity.pdbx_description
1 polymer ?
#
loop_
_entity_poly.entity_id
_entity_poly.type
_entity_poly.pdbx_seq_one_letter_code
_entity_poly.pdbx_strand_id
1 'polypeptide(L)'
;DIQMTQSPILLSVPQDDRVTITCRASEGISNYGYQQKPGQAPKLLIYYATSLQSGVPLRFSGSGSGTDFTLTISNLEPEDYYYYCQEGWNYPPTMICSQNWELKASSLCDHDLCPPGTSQGFCNV
;
A
#
# COMPACT_ATOMS: atom_id res chain seq x y z
N ASP A 1 20.29 -4.39 0.85
CA ASP A 1 19.20 -3.48 1.25
C ASP A 1 18.04 -3.75 0.32
N ILE A 2 16.83 -3.91 0.87
CA ILE A 2 15.66 -4.27 0.06
C ILE A 2 14.97 -2.98 -0.36
N GLN A 3 14.80 -2.81 -1.66
CA GLN A 3 14.06 -1.67 -2.19
C GLN A 3 12.66 -2.12 -2.55
N MET A 4 11.69 -1.31 -2.15
CA MET A 4 10.30 -1.43 -2.59
C MET A 4 10.03 -0.40 -3.67
N THR A 5 9.04 -0.65 -4.52
CA THR A 5 8.42 0.34 -5.41
C THR A 5 6.93 0.05 -5.48
N GLN A 6 6.12 1.09 -5.66
CA GLN A 6 4.67 0.96 -5.77
C GLN A 6 4.13 1.81 -6.93
N SER A 7 3.14 1.29 -7.65
CA SER A 7 2.50 1.99 -8.77
C SER A 7 1.01 1.66 -8.86
N PRO A 8 0.13 2.63 -9.13
CA PRO A 8 0.40 4.06 -9.24
C PRO A 8 0.70 4.68 -7.86
N ILE A 9 1.56 5.70 -7.81
CA ILE A 9 1.76 6.51 -6.58
C ILE A 9 0.50 7.35 -6.30
N LEU A 10 -0.19 7.78 -7.35
CA LEU A 10 -1.42 8.57 -7.31
C LEU A 10 -2.52 7.85 -8.07
N LEU A 11 -3.63 7.58 -7.39
CA LEU A 11 -4.85 7.01 -7.94
C LEU A 11 -5.81 8.16 -8.31
N SER A 12 -6.32 8.13 -9.54
CA SER A 12 -7.37 9.01 -10.06
C SER A 12 -8.48 8.14 -10.60
N VAL A 13 -9.21 7.51 -9.69
CA VAL A 13 -10.20 6.50 -10.06
C VAL A 13 -11.47 6.82 -9.29
N PRO A 14 -12.62 6.91 -9.95
CA PRO A 14 -13.87 7.22 -9.29
C PRO A 14 -14.27 6.13 -8.29
N GLN A 15 -15.22 6.46 -7.42
CA GLN A 15 -15.83 5.46 -6.54
C GLN A 15 -16.43 4.31 -7.36
N ASP A 16 -16.49 3.12 -6.78
CA ASP A 16 -17.03 1.90 -7.39
C ASP A 16 -16.19 1.30 -8.54
N ASP A 17 -15.12 1.97 -8.95
CA ASP A 17 -14.20 1.43 -9.96
C ASP A 17 -13.18 0.46 -9.34
N ARG A 18 -12.63 -0.39 -10.22
CA ARG A 18 -11.59 -1.34 -9.87
C ARG A 18 -10.21 -0.68 -9.92
N VAL A 19 -9.47 -0.79 -8.83
CA VAL A 19 -8.08 -0.34 -8.72
C VAL A 19 -7.15 -1.53 -8.61
N THR A 20 -5.99 -1.45 -9.27
CA THR A 20 -4.89 -2.41 -9.10
C THR A 20 -3.63 -1.64 -8.75
N ILE A 21 -3.07 -1.94 -7.58
CA ILE A 21 -1.84 -1.36 -7.07
C ILE A 21 -0.76 -2.44 -7.19
N THR A 22 0.31 -2.14 -7.90
CA THR A 22 1.46 -3.02 -8.05
C THR A 22 2.54 -2.63 -7.05
N CYS A 23 3.16 -3.64 -6.47
CA CYS A 23 4.24 -3.53 -5.50
C CYS A 23 5.37 -4.42 -5.95
N ARG A 24 6.57 -3.85 -6.07
CA ARG A 24 7.74 -4.59 -6.53
C ARG A 24 8.87 -4.43 -5.53
N ALA A 25 9.33 -5.56 -5.02
CA ALA A 25 10.52 -5.69 -4.19
C ALA A 25 11.75 -5.95 -5.07
N SER A 26 12.93 -5.53 -4.62
CA SER A 26 14.20 -5.89 -5.28
C SER A 26 14.54 -7.37 -5.16
N GLU A 27 13.96 -8.07 -4.18
CA GLU A 27 14.24 -9.47 -3.87
C GLU A 27 12.94 -10.24 -3.56
N GLY A 28 13.00 -11.56 -3.72
CA GLY A 28 11.85 -12.46 -3.55
C GLY A 28 11.49 -12.69 -2.09
N ILE A 29 10.60 -11.87 -1.52
CA ILE A 29 10.32 -11.82 -0.07
C ILE A 29 8.83 -11.87 0.26
N SER A 30 8.54 -12.05 1.55
CA SER A 30 7.17 -11.97 2.07
C SER A 30 6.67 -10.52 2.04
N ASN A 31 5.57 -10.30 1.32
CA ASN A 31 4.97 -8.99 1.12
C ASN A 31 3.62 -8.87 1.83
N TYR A 32 3.39 -7.69 2.40
CA TYR A 32 2.21 -7.33 3.16
C TYR A 32 1.55 -6.11 2.52
N GLY A 33 0.22 -6.09 2.51
CA GLY A 33 -0.59 -4.99 2.02
C GLY A 33 -1.40 -4.39 3.16
N TYR A 34 -1.39 -3.06 3.29
CA TYR A 34 -2.12 -2.32 4.30
C TYR A 34 -3.01 -1.25 3.69
N GLN A 35 -4.02 -0.85 4.46
CA GLN A 35 -4.81 0.35 4.22
C GLN A 35 -4.71 1.28 5.42
N GLN A 36 -4.59 2.57 5.17
CA GLN A 36 -4.74 3.60 6.20
C GLN A 36 -5.86 4.56 5.82
N LYS A 37 -6.76 4.78 6.77
CA LYS A 37 -7.79 5.82 6.70
C LYS A 37 -7.30 7.06 7.46
N PRO A 38 -7.72 8.28 7.08
CA PRO A 38 -7.34 9.50 7.77
C PRO A 38 -7.65 9.40 9.26
N GLY A 39 -6.66 9.69 10.11
CA GLY A 39 -6.81 9.61 11.57
C GLY A 39 -6.91 8.20 12.15
N GLN A 40 -6.68 7.14 11.36
CA GLN A 40 -6.67 5.75 11.82
C GLN A 40 -5.30 5.10 11.68
N ALA A 41 -5.03 4.09 12.50
CA ALA A 41 -3.84 3.26 12.37
C ALA A 41 -3.89 2.41 11.09
N PRO A 42 -2.74 2.07 10.47
CA PRO A 42 -2.68 1.15 9.35
C PRO A 42 -3.32 -0.20 9.70
N LYS A 43 -4.22 -0.67 8.83
CA LYS A 43 -4.90 -1.96 8.96
C LYS A 43 -4.33 -2.93 7.93
N LEU A 44 -3.91 -4.11 8.40
CA LEU A 44 -3.44 -5.19 7.54
C LEU A 44 -4.60 -5.70 6.68
N LEU A 45 -4.40 -5.71 5.36
CA LEU A 45 -5.31 -6.27 4.38
C LEU A 45 -4.86 -7.67 3.94
N ILE A 46 -3.59 -7.78 3.55
CA ILE A 46 -3.03 -8.97 2.90
C ILE A 46 -1.67 -9.31 3.50
N TYR A 47 -1.42 -10.60 3.71
CA TYR A 47 -0.13 -11.13 4.14
C TYR A 47 0.29 -12.27 3.19
N TYR A 48 1.60 -12.54 3.14
CA TYR A 48 2.19 -13.49 2.19
C TYR A 48 1.68 -13.29 0.75
N ALA A 49 1.58 -12.02 0.33
CA ALA A 49 1.16 -11.57 -1.01
C ALA A 49 -0.28 -11.89 -1.45
N THR A 50 -0.88 -12.96 -0.96
CA THR A 50 -2.11 -13.55 -1.49
C THR A 50 -3.16 -13.81 -0.44
N SER A 51 -2.77 -13.90 0.84
CA SER A 51 -3.68 -14.28 1.92
C SER A 51 -4.34 -13.05 2.53
N LEU A 52 -5.68 -13.03 2.52
CA LEU A 52 -6.46 -11.96 3.14
C LEU A 52 -6.48 -12.12 4.65
N GLN A 53 -6.29 -11.02 5.38
CA GLN A 53 -6.46 -10.99 6.82
C GLN A 53 -7.93 -11.17 7.20
N SER A 54 -8.17 -11.82 8.35
CA SER A 54 -9.54 -12.06 8.83
C SER A 54 -10.30 -10.73 9.04
N GLY A 55 -11.56 -10.69 8.60
CA GLY A 55 -12.41 -9.50 8.68
C GLY A 55 -12.12 -8.40 7.65
N VAL A 56 -11.27 -8.68 6.65
CA VAL A 56 -11.08 -7.81 5.48
C VAL A 56 -12.22 -8.05 4.47
N PRO A 57 -12.84 -6.99 3.93
CA PRO A 57 -13.90 -7.12 2.93
C PRO A 57 -13.46 -7.89 1.68
N LEU A 58 -14.39 -8.64 1.07
CA LEU A 58 -14.14 -9.45 -0.13
C LEU A 58 -13.75 -8.63 -1.38
N ARG A 59 -13.89 -7.31 -1.36
CA ARG A 59 -13.48 -6.44 -2.46
C ARG A 59 -11.96 -6.39 -2.64
N PHE A 60 -11.19 -6.75 -1.61
CA PHE A 60 -9.74 -6.80 -1.65
C PHE A 60 -9.25 -8.17 -2.10
N SER A 61 -8.20 -8.20 -2.91
CA SER A 61 -7.51 -9.44 -3.29
C SER A 61 -6.03 -9.17 -3.55
N GLY A 62 -5.22 -10.20 -3.33
CA GLY A 62 -3.77 -10.15 -3.49
C GLY A 62 -3.32 -11.20 -4.48
N SER A 63 -2.38 -10.84 -5.34
CA SER A 63 -1.70 -11.78 -6.23
C SER A 63 -0.24 -11.44 -6.35
N GLY A 64 0.57 -12.40 -6.77
CA GLY A 64 1.99 -12.22 -7.00
C GLY A 64 2.85 -13.25 -6.28
N SER A 65 4.12 -13.26 -6.67
CA SER A 65 5.14 -14.19 -6.18
C SER A 65 6.51 -13.66 -6.55
N GLY A 66 7.54 -14.04 -5.79
CA GLY A 66 8.90 -13.56 -6.06
C GLY A 66 8.98 -12.07 -5.75
N THR A 67 9.23 -11.24 -6.76
CA THR A 67 9.46 -9.80 -6.60
C THR A 67 8.22 -8.94 -6.82
N ASP A 68 7.23 -9.46 -7.55
CA ASP A 68 6.11 -8.67 -8.07
C ASP A 68 4.80 -9.10 -7.43
N PHE A 69 4.09 -8.11 -6.90
CA PHE A 69 2.89 -8.26 -6.10
C PHE A 69 1.85 -7.24 -6.51
N THR A 70 0.58 -7.58 -6.34
CA THR A 70 -0.52 -6.71 -6.69
C THR A 70 -1.62 -6.78 -5.65
N LEU A 71 -2.06 -5.62 -5.18
CA LEU A 71 -3.27 -5.43 -4.39
C LEU A 71 -4.38 -4.93 -5.32
N THR A 72 -5.43 -5.73 -5.49
CA THR A 72 -6.60 -5.36 -6.29
C THR A 72 -7.77 -5.02 -5.38
N ILE A 73 -8.43 -3.92 -5.67
CA ILE A 73 -9.63 -3.42 -5.00
C ILE A 73 -10.72 -3.39 -6.05
N SER A 74 -11.71 -4.26 -5.93
CA SER A 74 -12.75 -4.43 -6.97
C SER A 74 -13.78 -3.30 -7.00
N ASN A 75 -14.00 -2.66 -5.84
CA ASN A 75 -14.88 -1.51 -5.67
C ASN A 75 -14.18 -0.56 -4.69
N LEU A 76 -13.80 0.63 -5.17
CA LEU A 76 -13.16 1.64 -4.34
C LEU A 76 -14.21 2.37 -3.50
N GLU A 77 -14.06 2.34 -2.17
CA GLU A 77 -14.96 3.02 -1.24
C GLU A 77 -14.43 4.42 -0.87
N PRO A 78 -15.30 5.38 -0.49
CA PRO A 78 -14.87 6.74 -0.15
C PRO A 78 -14.00 6.81 1.10
N GLU A 79 -13.99 5.77 1.93
CA GLU A 79 -13.10 5.66 3.08
C GLU A 79 -11.70 5.12 2.72
N ASP A 80 -11.41 4.85 1.44
CA ASP A 80 -10.17 4.24 0.97
C ASP A 80 -9.13 5.30 0.53
N TYR A 81 -8.26 5.75 1.45
CA TYR A 81 -7.38 6.89 1.20
C TYR A 81 -5.92 6.54 0.84
N TYR A 82 -5.29 5.66 1.64
CA TYR A 82 -3.89 5.28 1.45
C TYR A 82 -3.72 3.76 1.50
N TYR A 83 -2.89 3.25 0.60
CA TYR A 83 -2.54 1.84 0.50
C TYR A 83 -1.04 1.65 0.53
N TYR A 84 -0.56 0.69 1.32
CA TYR A 84 0.87 0.50 1.54
C TYR A 84 1.28 -0.92 1.22
N CYS A 85 2.49 -1.04 0.69
CA CYS A 85 3.18 -2.32 0.60
C CYS A 85 4.41 -2.29 1.51
N GLN A 86 4.59 -3.39 2.22
CA GLN A 86 5.68 -3.57 3.17
C GLN A 86 6.32 -4.94 2.93
N GLU A 87 7.64 -4.97 3.02
CA GLU A 87 8.38 -6.23 3.13
C GLU A 87 8.56 -6.66 4.59
N GLY A 88 8.62 -7.98 4.84
CA GLY A 88 8.67 -8.54 6.20
C GLY A 88 9.97 -9.23 6.58
N TRP A 89 11.05 -9.08 5.81
CA TRP A 89 12.31 -9.79 6.02
C TRP A 89 13.43 -8.89 6.59
N ASN A 90 13.51 -7.60 6.27
CA ASN A 90 14.49 -6.71 6.90
C ASN A 90 13.94 -5.97 8.13
N TYR A 91 14.87 -5.61 9.00
CA TYR A 91 14.63 -4.70 10.11
C TYR A 91 15.63 -3.53 10.03
N PRO A 92 15.18 -2.28 9.89
CA PRO A 92 13.78 -1.85 9.76
C PRO A 92 13.12 -2.22 8.41
N PRO A 93 11.79 -2.44 8.36
CA PRO A 93 11.09 -2.78 7.13
C PRO A 93 10.91 -1.57 6.21
N THR A 94 11.10 -1.78 4.90
CA THR A 94 10.87 -0.74 3.88
C THR A 94 9.38 -0.61 3.53
N MET A 95 8.84 0.62 3.53
CA MET A 95 7.42 0.91 3.23
C MET A 95 7.21 1.96 2.15
N ILE A 96 6.20 1.75 1.30
CA ILE A 96 5.77 2.69 0.23
C ILE A 96 4.24 2.81 0.18
N CYS A 97 3.74 3.99 -0.18
CA CYS A 97 2.31 4.35 -0.20
C CYS A 97 1.80 4.81 -1.59
N SER A 98 0.54 4.48 -1.88
CA SER A 98 -0.29 5.02 -2.96
C SER A 98 -1.39 5.90 -2.36
N GLN A 99 -1.62 7.08 -2.92
CA GLN A 99 -2.64 8.04 -2.49
C GLN A 99 -3.76 8.17 -3.53
N ASN A 100 -5.03 8.19 -3.11
CA ASN A 100 -6.15 8.60 -3.97
C ASN A 100 -6.47 10.09 -3.82
N TRP A 101 -6.29 10.89 -4.89
CA TRP A 101 -6.49 12.35 -4.84
C TRP A 101 -7.93 12.78 -5.15
N GLU A 102 -8.77 11.92 -5.72
CA GLU A 102 -10.18 12.23 -5.99
C GLU A 102 -11.03 12.30 -4.71
N LEU A 103 -10.58 11.66 -3.62
CA LEU A 103 -11.29 11.64 -2.33
C LEU A 103 -11.04 12.88 -1.45
N LYS A 104 -10.53 13.99 -2.02
CA LYS A 104 -10.28 15.27 -1.33
C LYS A 104 -9.49 15.13 -0.02
N ALA A 105 -8.45 14.30 0.01
CA ALA A 105 -7.49 14.30 1.12
C ALA A 105 -6.37 15.31 0.84
N SER A 106 -6.22 16.28 1.73
CA SER A 106 -5.32 17.42 1.60
C SER A 106 -3.88 17.18 2.10
N SER A 107 -3.38 15.95 2.09
CA SER A 107 -1.97 15.71 2.42
C SER A 107 -1.38 14.57 1.60
N LEU A 108 -0.23 14.85 0.98
CA LEU A 108 0.78 13.82 0.66
C LEU A 108 0.95 12.93 1.89
N CYS A 109 1.15 11.61 1.73
CA CYS A 109 1.41 10.66 2.83
C CYS A 109 2.15 11.39 3.97
N ASP A 110 1.48 11.57 5.12
CA ASP A 110 1.93 12.53 6.12
C ASP A 110 3.41 12.30 6.45
N HIS A 111 4.18 13.38 6.37
CA HIS A 111 5.61 13.44 6.66
C HIS A 111 5.95 12.96 8.07
N ASP A 112 4.96 12.73 8.95
CA ASP A 112 5.18 12.36 10.34
C ASP A 112 5.75 10.95 10.56
N LEU A 113 5.84 10.12 9.51
CA LEU A 113 6.57 8.83 9.55
C LEU A 113 7.88 8.82 8.77
N CYS A 114 8.31 9.97 8.22
CA CYS A 114 9.49 10.05 7.37
C CYS A 114 10.40 11.21 7.87
N PRO A 115 11.69 10.97 8.21
CA PRO A 115 12.58 12.06 8.60
C PRO A 115 12.67 13.12 7.49
N PRO A 116 12.74 14.42 7.84
CA PRO A 116 12.77 15.49 6.85
C PRO A 116 14.00 15.36 5.94
N GLY A 117 13.77 15.14 4.64
CA GLY A 117 14.83 14.98 3.63
C GLY A 117 14.59 13.88 2.59
N THR A 118 13.59 13.02 2.77
CA THR A 118 13.36 11.90 1.86
C THR A 118 12.48 12.31 0.69
N SER A 119 13.08 12.40 -0.51
CA SER A 119 12.34 12.62 -1.75
C SER A 119 11.52 11.38 -2.09
N GLN A 120 10.20 11.54 -2.15
CA GLN A 120 9.21 10.66 -2.79
C GLN A 120 9.39 9.14 -2.54
N GLY A 121 8.57 8.61 -1.64
CA GLY A 121 8.16 7.20 -1.71
C GLY A 121 9.11 6.19 -1.05
N PHE A 122 10.04 6.61 -0.20
CA PHE A 122 10.81 5.69 0.63
C PHE A 122 10.68 6.11 2.08
N CYS A 123 9.83 5.45 2.87
CA CYS A 123 9.88 5.61 4.32
C CYS A 123 10.51 4.35 4.92
N ASN A 124 11.73 4.53 5.44
CA ASN A 124 12.36 3.58 6.35
C ASN A 124 11.89 3.95 7.75
N VAL A 125 11.14 3.07 8.42
CA VAL A 125 10.69 3.26 9.81
C VAL A 125 11.68 2.62 10.76
#